data_AF-A0A847V903-F1
#
_entry.id   AF-A0A847V903-F1
#
_cell.length_a   1.000
_cell.length_b   1.000
_cell.length_c   1.000
_cell.angle_alpha   90.00
_cell.angle_beta   90.00
_cell.angle_gamma   90.00
#
_symmetry.space_group_name_H-M   'P 1'
#
loop_
_entity.id
_entity.type
_entity.pdbx_description
1 polymer ?
#
loop_
_entity_poly.entity_id
_entity_poly.type
_entity_poly.pdbx_seq_one_letter_code
_entity_poly.pdbx_strand_id
1 'polypeptide(L)'
;MPFHCLRCGECCSAMGEVHALEGDPASGRCVVVNRYTGERTPVRVDPGRGGLLSGPPLPGACPLFRRDAAGLGICPVHGTWPRVCAEYACWRILVLAPNGGRAARVMGTRHIAVDDPALEPVLAPHRGFLAGIEEDAAWDAALSVILERAGYRVEE
;
A
#
# COMPACT_ATOMS: atom_id res chain seq x y z
N MET A 1 -15.94 0.22 -1.22
CA MET A 1 -15.12 1.21 -1.94
C MET A 1 -14.07 0.49 -2.78
N PRO A 2 -13.68 0.99 -3.95
CA PRO A 2 -12.51 0.47 -4.66
C PRO A 2 -11.25 0.72 -3.81
N PHE A 3 -10.29 -0.20 -3.85
CA PHE A 3 -9.02 -0.07 -3.14
C PHE A 3 -8.26 1.20 -3.55
N HIS A 4 -7.74 1.95 -2.57
CA HIS A 4 -6.83 3.06 -2.75
C HIS A 4 -5.44 2.70 -2.22
N CYS A 5 -4.38 2.96 -3.00
CA CYS A 5 -3.02 2.66 -2.55
C CYS A 5 -2.47 3.78 -1.67
N LEU A 6 -2.22 3.46 -0.40
CA LEU A 6 -1.61 4.35 0.59
C LEU A 6 -0.11 4.61 0.38
N ARG A 7 0.44 4.21 -0.77
CA ARG A 7 1.86 4.43 -1.14
C ARG A 7 2.88 3.94 -0.10
N CYS A 8 2.55 2.91 0.66
CA CYS A 8 3.48 2.36 1.64
C CYS A 8 4.63 1.54 1.03
N GLY A 9 4.39 0.98 -0.16
CA GLY A 9 5.34 0.16 -0.90
C GLY A 9 5.45 -1.30 -0.44
N GLU A 10 4.66 -1.76 0.52
CA GLU A 10 4.79 -3.12 1.06
C GLU A 10 4.50 -4.21 0.04
N CYS A 11 3.31 -4.18 -0.59
CA CYS A 11 3.00 -5.13 -1.64
C CYS A 11 4.03 -5.01 -2.76
N CYS A 12 4.35 -3.78 -3.18
CA CYS A 12 5.31 -3.55 -4.25
C CYS A 12 6.73 -4.06 -3.93
N SER A 13 7.14 -4.10 -2.66
CA SER A 13 8.47 -4.54 -2.24
C SER A 13 8.72 -6.05 -2.41
N ALA A 14 7.66 -6.86 -2.54
CA ALA A 14 7.78 -8.31 -2.74
C ALA A 14 7.27 -8.80 -4.12
N MET A 15 6.72 -7.90 -4.94
CA MET A 15 6.08 -8.26 -6.21
C MET A 15 7.08 -8.50 -7.36
N GLY A 16 8.39 -8.55 -7.10
CA GLY A 16 9.40 -8.92 -8.11
C GLY A 16 9.33 -10.37 -8.54
N GLU A 17 8.83 -11.25 -7.66
CA GLU A 17 8.55 -12.65 -7.98
C GLU A 17 7.24 -12.84 -8.76
N VAL A 18 6.31 -11.88 -8.64
CA VAL A 18 5.01 -11.91 -9.32
C VAL A 18 5.08 -11.22 -10.68
N HIS A 19 5.75 -10.07 -10.79
CA HIS A 19 5.75 -9.26 -12.00
C HIS A 19 7.07 -9.34 -12.77
N ALA A 20 6.97 -9.68 -14.05
CA ALA A 20 7.98 -9.38 -15.06
C ALA A 20 7.52 -8.21 -15.95
N LEU A 21 8.47 -7.60 -16.66
CA LEU A 21 8.17 -6.62 -17.71
C LEU A 21 8.56 -7.17 -19.07
N GLU A 22 7.73 -6.87 -20.05
CA GLU A 22 8.07 -6.96 -21.46
C GLU A 22 8.07 -5.57 -22.08
N GLY A 23 9.08 -5.31 -22.90
CA GLY A 23 9.36 -3.99 -23.45
C GLY A 23 10.09 -3.08 -22.45
N ASP A 24 10.43 -1.89 -22.93
CA ASP A 24 11.14 -0.90 -22.14
C ASP A 24 10.14 0.06 -21.45
N PRO A 25 10.02 0.03 -20.11
CA PRO A 25 9.13 0.95 -19.40
C PRO A 25 9.56 2.42 -19.56
N ALA A 26 10.81 2.72 -19.90
CA ALA A 26 11.26 4.09 -20.20
C ALA A 26 10.65 4.66 -21.49
N SER A 27 10.14 3.80 -22.40
CA SER A 27 9.38 4.22 -23.59
C SER A 27 7.99 4.79 -23.24
N GLY A 28 7.57 4.70 -21.98
CA GLY A 28 6.28 5.16 -21.48
C GLY A 28 5.14 4.15 -21.63
N ARG A 29 5.37 3.01 -22.28
CA ARG A 29 4.45 1.88 -22.37
C ARG A 29 5.21 0.57 -22.21
N CYS A 30 4.68 -0.34 -21.42
CA CYS A 30 5.21 -1.70 -21.31
C CYS A 30 4.08 -2.67 -21.00
N VAL A 31 4.40 -3.97 -20.98
CA VAL A 31 3.47 -5.01 -20.54
C VAL A 31 3.99 -5.57 -19.23
N VAL A 32 3.14 -5.55 -18.20
CA VAL A 32 3.40 -6.29 -16.96
C VAL A 32 2.88 -7.70 -17.16
N VAL A 33 3.74 -8.68 -16.91
CA VAL A 33 3.42 -10.10 -16.99
C VAL A 33 3.39 -10.68 -15.58
N ASN A 34 2.27 -11.28 -15.19
CA ASN A 34 2.21 -12.08 -13.99
C ASN A 34 2.90 -13.44 -14.24
N ARG A 35 4.01 -13.70 -13.55
CA ARG A 35 4.82 -14.91 -13.73
C ARG A 35 4.11 -16.20 -13.33
N TYR A 36 3.15 -16.11 -12.40
CA TYR A 36 2.43 -17.28 -11.89
C TYR A 36 1.24 -17.65 -12.77
N THR A 37 0.51 -16.66 -13.29
CA THR A 37 -0.72 -16.88 -14.07
C THR A 37 -0.53 -16.74 -15.57
N GLY A 38 0.56 -16.09 -16.00
CA GLY A 38 0.80 -15.71 -17.39
C GLY A 38 -0.03 -14.51 -17.87
N GLU A 39 -0.83 -13.88 -16.99
CA GLU A 39 -1.65 -12.71 -17.34
C GLU A 39 -0.77 -11.55 -17.82
N ARG A 40 -1.18 -10.90 -18.91
CA ARG A 40 -0.47 -9.79 -19.56
C ARG A 40 -1.31 -8.53 -19.48
N THR A 41 -0.82 -7.52 -18.77
CA THR A 41 -1.49 -6.23 -18.64
C THR A 41 -0.66 -5.15 -19.35
N PRO A 42 -1.17 -4.55 -20.44
CA PRO A 42 -0.58 -3.34 -21.01
C PRO A 42 -0.70 -2.19 -20.01
N VAL A 43 0.42 -1.56 -19.69
CA VAL A 43 0.47 -0.42 -18.75
C VAL A 43 1.09 0.80 -19.42
N ARG A 44 0.67 1.98 -18.98
CA ARG A 44 1.18 3.27 -19.40
C ARG A 44 1.82 3.97 -18.21
N VAL A 45 3.00 4.52 -18.43
CA VAL A 45 3.65 5.38 -17.43
C VAL A 45 2.86 6.68 -17.30
N ASP A 46 2.51 7.01 -16.06
CA ASP A 46 1.83 8.23 -15.68
C ASP A 46 2.67 9.45 -16.14
N PRO A 47 2.05 10.52 -16.64
CA PRO A 47 2.76 11.71 -17.10
C PRO A 47 3.74 12.25 -16.04
N GLY A 48 4.95 12.61 -16.47
CA GLY A 48 6.01 13.12 -15.59
C GLY A 48 6.75 12.07 -14.76
N ARG A 49 6.38 10.78 -14.82
CA ARG A 49 7.01 9.71 -14.03
C ARG A 49 8.05 8.87 -14.77
N GLY A 50 8.23 9.09 -16.08
CA GLY A 50 9.19 8.34 -16.91
C GLY A 50 10.63 8.39 -16.40
N GLY A 51 11.08 9.54 -15.89
CA GLY A 51 12.43 9.70 -15.35
C GLY A 51 12.75 8.78 -14.18
N LEU A 52 11.73 8.35 -13.42
CA LEU A 52 11.89 7.45 -12.27
C LEU A 52 12.36 6.04 -12.68
N LEU A 53 12.14 5.66 -13.94
CA LEU A 53 12.39 4.31 -14.45
C LEU A 53 13.78 4.15 -15.08
N SER A 54 14.60 5.19 -15.08
CA SER A 54 15.96 5.20 -15.65
C SER A 54 16.97 4.37 -14.85
N GLY A 55 16.73 4.16 -13.55
CA GLY A 55 17.56 3.32 -12.68
C GLY A 55 17.05 1.87 -12.54
N PRO A 56 17.90 0.94 -12.09
CA PRO A 56 17.51 -0.45 -11.85
C PRO A 56 16.41 -0.52 -10.77
N PRO A 57 15.54 -1.54 -10.82
CA PRO A 57 14.55 -1.75 -9.78
C PRO A 57 15.20 -2.12 -8.45
N LEU A 58 14.47 -1.89 -7.36
CA LEU A 58 14.87 -2.39 -6.04
C LEU A 58 14.90 -3.93 -6.06
N PRO A 59 15.95 -4.59 -5.53
CA PRO A 59 16.03 -6.05 -5.50
C PRO A 59 14.79 -6.69 -4.86
N GLY A 60 14.22 -7.71 -5.51
CA GLY A 60 13.01 -8.43 -5.04
C GLY A 60 11.69 -7.67 -5.18
N ALA A 61 11.72 -6.36 -5.45
CA ALA A 61 10.53 -5.55 -5.63
C ALA A 61 9.97 -5.64 -7.05
N CYS A 62 8.72 -5.17 -7.20
CA CYS A 62 8.11 -4.93 -8.50
C CYS A 62 9.06 -4.10 -9.38
N PRO A 63 9.30 -4.48 -10.65
CA PRO A 63 10.22 -3.76 -11.54
C PRO A 63 9.89 -2.27 -11.74
N LEU A 64 8.62 -1.90 -11.58
CA LEU A 64 8.13 -0.53 -11.70
C LEU A 64 8.17 0.24 -10.38
N PHE A 65 8.38 -0.41 -9.24
CA PHE A 65 8.33 0.24 -7.94
C PHE A 65 9.52 1.15 -7.70
N ARG A 66 9.26 2.35 -7.18
CA ARG A 66 10.26 3.34 -6.76
C ARG A 66 9.88 3.90 -5.39
N ARG A 67 10.83 4.55 -4.71
CA ARG A 67 10.56 5.36 -3.51
C ARG A 67 10.90 6.81 -3.79
N ASP A 68 10.10 7.74 -3.26
CA ASP A 68 10.48 9.16 -3.27
C ASP A 68 11.47 9.49 -2.14
N ALA A 69 11.92 10.74 -2.09
CA ALA A 69 12.85 11.22 -1.08
C ALA A 69 12.30 11.16 0.35
N ALA A 70 10.97 11.12 0.52
CA ALA A 70 10.32 10.94 1.82
C ALA A 70 10.15 9.46 2.19
N GLY A 71 10.58 8.53 1.32
CA GLY A 71 10.47 7.09 1.54
C GLY A 71 9.14 6.48 1.10
N LEU A 72 8.19 7.29 0.61
CA LEU A 72 6.91 6.79 0.13
C LEU A 72 7.07 6.05 -1.20
N GLY A 73 6.30 4.99 -1.34
CA GLY A 73 6.20 4.19 -2.55
C GLY A 73 5.62 4.98 -3.72
N ILE A 74 6.19 4.77 -4.90
CA ILE A 74 5.72 5.32 -6.17
C ILE A 74 5.48 4.15 -7.12
N CYS A 75 4.24 4.04 -7.61
CA CYS A 75 3.91 3.24 -8.78
C CYS A 75 3.79 4.20 -9.98
N PRO A 76 4.72 4.15 -10.96
CA PRO A 76 4.71 5.05 -12.11
C PRO A 76 3.65 4.68 -13.14
N VAL A 77 2.88 3.62 -12.94
CA VAL A 77 1.80 3.17 -13.84
C VAL A 77 0.46 3.05 -13.09
N HIS A 78 0.29 3.81 -12.01
CA HIS A 78 -0.82 3.61 -11.07
C HIS A 78 -2.19 3.72 -11.76
N GLY A 79 -2.32 4.59 -12.77
CA GLY A 79 -3.57 4.75 -13.53
C GLY A 79 -3.95 3.55 -14.40
N THR A 80 -3.01 2.64 -14.68
CA THR A 80 -3.22 1.48 -15.56
C THR A 80 -2.61 0.20 -14.98
N TRP A 81 -2.48 0.11 -13.66
CA TRP A 81 -1.81 -1.02 -13.03
C TRP A 81 -2.54 -2.36 -13.29
N PRO A 82 -1.86 -3.51 -13.13
CA PRO A 82 -2.51 -4.82 -13.18
C PRO A 82 -3.63 -4.96 -12.16
N ARG A 83 -4.67 -5.74 -12.52
CA ARG A 83 -5.81 -6.00 -11.62
C ARG A 83 -5.38 -6.61 -10.28
N VAL A 84 -4.41 -7.52 -10.31
CA VAL A 84 -3.85 -8.14 -9.09
C VAL A 84 -3.30 -7.09 -8.10
N CYS A 85 -2.79 -5.95 -8.58
CA CYS A 85 -2.34 -4.87 -7.69
C CYS A 85 -3.51 -4.22 -6.93
N ALA A 86 -4.66 -4.09 -7.58
CA ALA A 86 -5.87 -3.53 -6.96
C ALA A 86 -6.55 -4.54 -6.03
N GLU A 87 -6.52 -5.83 -6.39
CA GLU A 87 -7.12 -6.91 -5.61
C GLU A 87 -6.32 -7.26 -4.36
N TYR A 88 -4.98 -7.13 -4.40
CA TYR A 88 -4.13 -7.42 -3.25
C TYR A 88 -4.45 -6.52 -2.04
N ALA A 89 -5.15 -5.40 -2.28
CA ALA A 89 -5.75 -4.51 -1.28
C ALA A 89 -4.88 -4.35 -0.02
N CYS A 90 -3.59 -4.05 -0.21
CA CYS A 90 -2.57 -4.41 0.76
C CYS A 90 -2.92 -3.94 2.17
N TRP A 91 -3.24 -2.65 2.31
CA TRP A 91 -3.73 -2.05 3.55
C TRP A 91 -4.87 -1.10 3.21
N ARG A 92 -5.91 -1.12 4.04
CA ARG A 92 -7.05 -0.21 3.97
C ARG A 92 -6.86 1.02 4.86
N ILE A 93 -6.07 0.90 5.93
CA ILE A 93 -5.70 1.99 6.82
C ILE A 93 -4.22 1.87 7.16
N LEU A 94 -3.49 2.98 7.15
CA LEU A 94 -2.11 3.13 7.62
C LEU A 94 -2.08 4.01 8.84
N VAL A 95 -1.43 3.54 9.91
CA VAL A 95 -1.25 4.28 11.16
C VAL A 95 0.22 4.63 11.33
N LEU A 96 0.51 5.91 11.49
CA LEU A 96 1.85 6.45 11.72
C LEU A 96 1.99 6.94 13.16
N ALA A 97 3.10 6.60 13.80
CA ALA A 97 3.51 7.13 15.09
C ALA A 97 3.84 8.63 14.98
N PRO A 98 3.87 9.38 16.10
CA PRO A 98 4.23 10.80 16.11
C PRO A 98 5.58 11.13 15.45
N ASN A 99 6.51 10.18 15.45
CA ASN A 99 7.83 10.30 14.83
C ASN A 99 7.82 10.05 13.30
N GLY A 100 6.66 9.78 12.70
CA GLY A 100 6.49 9.46 11.29
C GLY A 100 6.77 7.99 10.92
N GLY A 101 7.18 7.17 11.88
CA GLY A 101 7.34 5.72 11.70
C GLY A 101 5.99 5.02 11.59
N ARG A 102 5.95 3.84 10.95
CA ARG A 102 4.73 3.03 10.86
C ARG A 102 4.43 2.37 12.21
N ALA A 103 3.23 2.58 12.73
CA ALA A 103 2.77 2.04 14.00
C ALA A 103 1.84 0.83 13.83
N ALA A 104 0.95 0.86 12.84
CA ALA A 104 0.08 -0.26 12.51
C ALA A 104 -0.52 -0.11 11.10
N ARG A 105 -1.23 -1.16 10.69
CA ARG A 105 -1.99 -1.22 9.45
C ARG A 105 -3.27 -2.01 9.64
N VAL A 106 -4.32 -1.66 8.91
CA VAL A 106 -5.54 -2.45 8.81
C VAL A 106 -5.59 -3.17 7.48
N MET A 107 -5.77 -4.49 7.53
CA MET A 107 -5.89 -5.37 6.37
C MET A 107 -7.29 -5.98 6.32
N GLY A 108 -7.80 -6.17 5.10
CA GLY A 108 -9.14 -6.72 4.88
C GLY A 108 -10.23 -5.91 5.59
N THR A 109 -11.13 -6.62 6.27
CA THR A 109 -12.27 -5.98 6.95
C THR A 109 -11.84 -5.26 8.22
N ARG A 110 -11.20 -5.94 9.18
CA ARG A 110 -10.93 -5.39 10.55
C ARG A 110 -9.65 -5.93 11.20
N HIS A 111 -8.74 -6.52 10.42
CA HIS A 111 -7.52 -7.07 10.99
C HIS A 111 -6.47 -5.97 11.17
N ILE A 112 -6.17 -5.62 12.43
CA ILE A 112 -5.12 -4.65 12.79
C ILE A 112 -3.81 -5.42 12.99
N ALA A 113 -2.84 -5.21 12.10
CA ALA A 113 -1.47 -5.66 12.31
C ALA A 113 -0.66 -4.52 12.93
N VAL A 114 -0.20 -4.72 14.16
CA VAL A 114 0.59 -3.75 14.93
C VAL A 114 2.08 -3.94 14.62
N ASP A 115 2.72 -2.86 14.17
CA ASP A 115 4.17 -2.83 13.90
C ASP A 115 4.94 -2.20 15.09
N ASP A 116 4.34 -1.23 15.80
CA ASP A 116 4.89 -0.57 16.97
C ASP A 116 4.28 -1.14 18.27
N PRO A 117 5.07 -1.83 19.12
CA PRO A 117 4.58 -2.39 20.39
C PRO A 117 3.96 -1.35 21.32
N ALA A 118 4.34 -0.06 21.21
CA ALA A 118 3.77 1.02 22.01
C ALA A 118 2.28 1.28 21.71
N LEU A 119 1.77 0.81 20.58
CA LEU A 119 0.38 0.98 20.19
C LEU A 119 -0.56 -0.01 20.89
N GLU A 120 -0.09 -1.19 21.30
CA GLU A 120 -0.96 -2.21 21.90
C GLU A 120 -1.66 -1.72 23.19
N PRO A 121 -0.97 -1.05 24.14
CA PRO A 121 -1.63 -0.46 25.31
C PRO A 121 -2.68 0.60 24.98
N VAL A 122 -2.54 1.29 23.84
CA VAL A 122 -3.51 2.29 23.36
C VAL A 122 -4.75 1.59 22.80
N LEU A 123 -4.56 0.51 22.03
CA LEU A 123 -5.67 -0.22 21.40
C LEU A 123 -6.43 -1.14 22.35
N ALA A 124 -5.73 -1.81 23.27
CA ALA A 124 -6.28 -2.86 24.11
C ALA A 124 -7.58 -2.46 24.85
N PRO A 125 -7.69 -1.27 25.47
CA PRO A 125 -8.92 -0.84 26.15
C PRO A 125 -10.13 -0.68 25.21
N HIS A 126 -9.89 -0.44 23.92
CA HIS A 126 -10.95 -0.16 22.94
C HIS A 126 -11.33 -1.37 22.09
N ARG A 127 -10.63 -2.51 22.19
CA ARG A 127 -10.90 -3.71 21.37
C ARG A 127 -12.35 -4.20 21.50
N GLY A 128 -12.91 -4.18 22.72
CA GLY A 128 -14.31 -4.57 22.95
C GLY A 128 -15.32 -3.62 22.32
N PHE A 129 -15.07 -2.31 22.39
CA PHE A 129 -15.89 -1.29 21.73
C PHE A 129 -15.86 -1.45 20.21
N LEU A 130 -14.67 -1.58 19.63
CA LEU A 130 -14.48 -1.79 18.19
C LEU A 130 -15.14 -3.08 17.71
N ALA A 131 -15.09 -4.16 18.49
CA ALA A 131 -15.74 -5.42 18.15
C ALA A 131 -17.27 -5.31 18.06
N GLY A 132 -17.88 -4.36 18.78
CA GLY A 132 -19.33 -4.12 18.77
C GLY A 132 -19.84 -3.28 17.60
N ILE A 133 -18.97 -2.74 16.74
CA ILE A 133 -19.37 -1.92 15.60
C ILE A 133 -19.57 -2.83 14.37
N GLU A 134 -20.79 -2.89 13.83
CA GLU A 134 -21.12 -3.78 12.70
C GLU A 134 -20.82 -3.17 11.33
N GLU A 135 -20.84 -1.85 11.19
CA GLU A 135 -20.58 -1.17 9.94
C GLU A 135 -19.09 -0.82 9.79
N ASP A 136 -18.47 -1.23 8.67
CA ASP A 136 -17.03 -1.02 8.45
C ASP A 136 -16.64 0.46 8.44
N ALA A 137 -17.45 1.32 7.81
CA ALA A 137 -17.17 2.76 7.79
C ALA A 137 -17.23 3.39 9.19
N ALA A 138 -18.15 2.93 10.04
CA ALA A 138 -18.22 3.37 11.43
C ALA A 138 -17.05 2.82 12.26
N TRP A 139 -16.62 1.60 11.96
CA TRP A 139 -15.46 0.97 12.61
C TRP A 139 -14.17 1.73 12.28
N ASP A 140 -14.00 2.12 11.02
CA ASP A 140 -12.87 2.91 10.53
C ASP A 140 -12.79 4.26 11.23
N ALA A 141 -13.89 5.01 11.19
CA ALA A 141 -13.99 6.30 11.85
C ALA A 141 -13.70 6.20 13.35
N ALA A 142 -14.22 5.16 14.01
CA ALA A 142 -13.97 4.93 15.44
C ALA A 142 -12.49 4.64 15.73
N LEU A 143 -11.86 3.77 14.93
CA LEU A 143 -10.45 3.47 15.04
C LEU A 143 -9.60 4.74 14.84
N SER A 144 -9.88 5.50 13.79
CA SER A 144 -9.18 6.74 13.45
C SER A 144 -9.26 7.74 14.61
N VAL A 145 -10.44 7.96 15.18
CA VAL A 145 -10.61 8.85 16.35
C VAL A 145 -9.82 8.39 17.58
N ILE A 146 -9.81 7.09 17.88
CA ILE A 146 -9.06 6.53 19.02
C ILE A 146 -7.56 6.79 18.86
N LEU A 147 -7.04 6.50 17.67
CA LEU A 147 -5.61 6.60 17.36
C LEU A 147 -5.15 8.06 17.28
N GLU A 148 -5.92 8.93 16.64
CA GLU A 148 -5.61 10.36 16.54
C GLU A 148 -5.58 11.04 17.91
N ARG A 149 -6.51 10.69 18.80
CA ARG A 149 -6.50 11.18 20.20
C ARG A 149 -5.28 10.74 20.99
N ALA A 150 -4.70 9.59 20.64
CA ALA A 150 -3.46 9.10 21.22
C ALA A 150 -2.21 9.68 20.54
N GLY A 151 -2.37 10.59 19.57
CA GLY A 151 -1.27 11.28 18.89
C GLY A 151 -0.74 10.60 17.63
N TYR A 152 -1.39 9.52 17.18
CA TYR A 152 -1.04 8.86 15.92
C TYR A 152 -1.67 9.62 14.74
N ARG A 153 -1.11 9.45 13.55
CA ARG A 153 -1.71 9.93 12.29
C ARG A 153 -2.29 8.73 11.56
N VAL A 154 -3.50 8.88 11.02
CA VAL A 154 -4.19 7.82 10.28
C VAL A 154 -4.40 8.25 8.83
N GLU A 155 -4.14 7.34 7.89
CA GLU A 155 -4.34 7.52 6.45
C GLU A 155 -5.22 6.38 5.91
N GLU A 156 -6.29 6.74 5.18
CA GLU A 156 -7.35 5.83 4.68
C GLU A 156 -7.53 5.96 3.16
#